data_AF-A0A3P6CVX4-F1
#
_entry.id   AF-A0A3P6CVX4-F1
#
_cell.length_a   1.000
_cell.length_b   1.000
_cell.length_c   1.000
_cell.angle_alpha   90.00
_cell.angle_beta   90.00
_cell.angle_gamma   90.00
#
_symmetry.space_group_name_H-M   'P 1'
#
loop_
_entity.id
_entity.type
_entity.pdbx_description
1 polymer ?
#
loop_
_entity_poly.entity_id
_entity_poly.type
_entity_poly.pdbx_seq_one_letter_code
_entity_poly.pdbx_strand_id
1 'polypeptide(L)' 'MDQVLSPMHAEFTVLLNAMRYSLQLGFTLMSFESECFQLVKLINDEEDWSAMASE' A
#
# COMPACT_ATOMS: atom_id res chain seq x y z
N MET A 1 16.55 5.84 -17.40
CA MET A 1 16.58 4.58 -16.64
C MET A 1 15.17 4.39 -16.14
N ASP A 2 14.44 3.39 -16.64
CA ASP A 2 13.19 2.99 -16.02
C ASP A 2 13.52 2.51 -14.61
N GLN A 3 13.12 3.28 -13.59
CA GLN A 3 13.19 2.83 -12.21
C GLN A 3 12.27 1.61 -12.11
N VAL A 4 12.87 0.43 -12.05
CA VAL A 4 12.15 -0.80 -11.75
C VAL A 4 11.62 -0.64 -10.33
N LEU A 5 10.32 -0.39 -10.23
CA LEU A 5 9.63 -0.31 -8.94
C LEU A 5 9.85 -1.60 -8.17
N SER A 6 10.21 -1.49 -6.88
CA SER A 6 10.33 -2.68 -6.04
C SER A 6 8.97 -3.40 -5.96
N PRO A 7 8.96 -4.71 -5.66
CA PRO A 7 7.70 -5.43 -5.42
C PRO A 7 6.80 -4.72 -4.39
N MET A 8 7.39 -4.08 -3.38
CA MET A 8 6.65 -3.29 -2.40
C MET A 8 5.95 -2.09 -3.04
N HIS A 9 6.63 -1.35 -3.92
CA HIS A 9 6.02 -0.23 -4.63
C HIS A 9 4.81 -0.65 -5.47
N ALA A 10 4.86 -1.83 -6.08
CA ALA A 10 3.73 -2.37 -6.84
C ALA A 10 2.53 -2.70 -5.93
N GLU A 11 2.78 -3.41 -4.83
CA GLU A 11 1.76 -3.77 -3.82
C GLU A 11 1.10 -2.53 -3.21
N PHE A 12 1.90 -1.53 -2.84
CA PHE A 12 1.39 -0.26 -2.29
C PHE A 12 0.59 0.54 -3.32
N THR A 13 1.02 0.53 -4.58
CA THR A 13 0.28 1.17 -5.68
C THR A 13 -1.09 0.52 -5.88
N VAL A 14 -1.18 -0.80 -5.77
CA VAL A 14 -2.46 -1.54 -5.83
C VAL A 14 -3.38 -1.11 -4.69
N LEU A 15 -2.88 -1.06 -3.45
CA LEU A 15 -3.65 -0.57 -2.29
C LEU A 15 -4.18 0.85 -2.51
N LEU A 16 -3.31 1.79 -2.89
CA LEU A 16 -3.69 3.19 -3.12
C LEU A 16 -4.76 3.31 -4.20
N ASN A 17 -4.64 2.55 -5.28
CA ASN A 17 -5.64 2.52 -6.33
C ASN A 17 -6.98 1.96 -5.81
N ALA A 18 -6.96 0.85 -5.07
CA ALA A 18 -8.16 0.26 -4.48
C ALA A 18 -8.90 1.25 -3.55
N MET A 19 -8.16 1.95 -2.69
CA MET A 19 -8.71 2.99 -1.82
C MET A 19 -9.30 4.16 -2.61
N ARG A 20 -8.60 4.64 -3.65
CA ARG A 20 -9.08 5.75 -4.50
C ARG A 20 -10.36 5.39 -5.24
N TYR A 21 -10.43 4.19 -5.83
CA TYR A 21 -11.64 3.74 -6.51
C TYR A 21 -12.81 3.55 -5.53
N SER A 22 -12.54 3.05 -4.33
CA SER A 22 -13.56 2.91 -3.29
C SER A 22 -14.17 4.27 -2.93
N LEU A 23 -13.34 5.29 -2.73
CA LEU A 23 -13.79 6.66 -2.48
C LEU A 23 -14.58 7.23 -3.65
N GLN A 24 -14.16 6.99 -4.89
CA GLN A 24 -14.90 7.42 -6.09
C GLN A 24 -16.28 6.80 -6.21
N LEU A 25 -16.44 5.57 -5.70
CA LEU A 25 -17.73 4.87 -5.64
C LEU A 25 -18.57 5.25 -4.41
N GLY A 26 -18.07 6.14 -3.55
CA GLY A 26 -18.76 6.60 -2.34
C GLY A 26 -18.55 5.71 -1.12
N PHE A 27 -17.67 4.71 -1.20
CA PHE A 27 -17.31 3.89 -0.05
C PHE A 27 -16.21 4.57 0.77
N THR A 28 -16.44 4.68 2.08
CA THR A 28 -15.49 5.26 3.05
C THR A 28 -14.84 4.20 3.95
N LEU A 29 -15.28 2.95 3.85
CA LEU A 29 -14.76 1.81 4.59
C LEU A 29 -14.44 0.67 3.63
N MET A 30 -13.27 0.05 3.78
CA MET A 30 -12.80 -1.07 2.98
C MET A 30 -11.99 -2.02 3.87
N SER A 31 -12.15 -3.32 3.65
CA SER A 31 -11.20 -4.34 4.11
C SER A 31 -10.28 -4.70 2.95
N PHE A 32 -8.97 -4.65 3.19
CA PHE A 32 -7.95 -4.98 2.19
C PHE A 32 -7.15 -6.19 2.68
N GLU A 33 -7.01 -7.20 1.82
CA GLU A 33 -6.26 -8.42 2.09
C GLU A 33 -5.10 -8.53 1.09
N SER A 34 -3.89 -8.80 1.58
CA SER A 34 -2.71 -9.03 0.76
C SER A 34 -1.83 -10.10 1.41
N GLU A 35 -1.21 -10.94 0.58
CA GLU A 35 -0.21 -11.92 1.02
C GLU A 35 1.17 -11.28 1.25
N CYS A 36 1.34 -10.01 0.86
CA CYS A 36 2.57 -9.26 1.12
C CYS A 36 2.66 -8.87 2.60
N PHE A 37 3.33 -9.72 3.38
CA PHE A 37 3.50 -9.51 4.83
C PHE A 37 4.07 -8.13 5.18
N GLN A 38 5.05 -7.63 4.40
CA GLN A 38 5.64 -6.31 4.62
C GLN A 38 4.60 -5.19 4.48
N LEU A 39 3.73 -5.27 3.47
CA LEU A 39 2.64 -4.31 3.27
C LEU A 39 1.63 -4.37 4.43
N VAL A 40 1.21 -5.58 4.81
CA VAL A 40 0.26 -5.77 5.91
C VAL A 40 0.83 -5.24 7.22
N LYS A 41 2.10 -5.53 7.52
CA LYS A 41 2.78 -5.02 8.70
C LYS A 41 2.81 -3.49 8.68
N LEU A 42 3.21 -2.89 7.55
CA LEU A 42 3.29 -1.44 7.40
C LEU A 42 1.96 -0.72 7.64
N ILE A 43 0.86 -1.26 7.15
CA ILE A 43 -0.47 -0.64 7.32
C ILE A 43 -0.91 -0.69 8.79
N ASN A 44 -0.57 -1.77 9.50
CA ASN A 44 -1.00 -1.98 10.87
C ASN A 44 -0.06 -1.35 11.92
N ASP A 45 1.24 -1.21 11.60
CA ASP A 45 2.29 -0.76 12.50
C ASP A 45 2.91 0.56 11.99
N GLU A 46 2.40 1.71 12.48
CA GLU A 46 2.83 3.05 12.03
C GLU A 46 4.31 3.38 12.31
N GLU A 47 4.96 2.67 13.25
CA GLU A 47 6.36 2.90 13.63
C GLU A 47 7.34 2.63 12.47
N ASP A 48 6.97 1.73 11.54
CA ASP A 48 7.84 1.28 10.44
C ASP A 48 7.78 2.19 9.20
N TRP A 49 6.91 3.20 9.16
CA TRP A 49 6.75 4.09 7.99
C TRP A 49 8.04 4.85 7.66
N SER A 50 8.77 5.27 8.70
CA SER A 50 10.02 6.03 8.57
C SER A 50 11.16 5.22 7.93
N ALA A 51 11.21 3.91 8.18
CA ALA A 51 12.22 3.01 7.64
C ALA A 51 12.04 2.74 6.13
N MET A 52 10.81 2.91 5.62
CA MET A 52 10.49 2.69 4.20
C MET A 52 10.79 3.90 3.32
N ALA A 53 10.88 5.10 3.88
CA ALA A 53 11.23 6.30 3.11
C ALA A 53 12.66 6.24 2.52
N SER A 54 13.48 5.29 2.97
CA SER A 54 14.83 5.02 2.47
C SER A 54 14.94 3.86 1.46
N GLU A 55 13.83 3.19 1.12
CA GLU A 55 13.80 2.19 0.03
C GLU A 55 13.89 2.80 -1.38
#